data_AF-A0A4R5HE34-F1
#
_entry.id   AF-A0A4R5HE34-F1
#
_cell.length_a   1.000
_cell.length_b   1.000
_cell.length_c   1.000
_cell.angle_alpha   90.00
_cell.angle_beta   90.00
_cell.angle_gamma   90.00
#
_symmetry.space_group_name_H-M   'P 1'
#
loop_
_entity.id
_entity.type
_entity.pdbx_description
1 polymer ?
#
loop_
_entity_poly.entity_id
_entity_poly.type
_entity_poly.pdbx_seq_one_letter_code
_entity_poly.pdbx_strand_id
1 'polypeptide(L)'
;MPLPLVWLGAGLTAIYAANKLSEKAQKYQGEVQHFPGESDVYVEPADGAIICCGVYEFFDHSGIFVEDSVIELHGSGLIKSVSYDRFLGDRSGEKAFVACDAQYRPLCDPDIVHKAVSRLYEYSEYDLINNNCHKFVWDCLSPYGERVTTFADLNRVLSNYFGSAIHWQPVRRF
;
A
#
# COMPACT_ATOMS: atom_id res chain seq x y z
N MET A 1 19.12 23.39 -25.57
CA MET A 1 18.98 21.93 -25.82
C MET A 1 17.80 21.41 -25.00
N PRO A 2 16.59 21.30 -25.58
CA PRO A 2 15.37 20.88 -24.87
C PRO A 2 15.19 19.35 -24.74
N LEU A 3 16.11 18.55 -25.29
CA LEU A 3 15.99 17.08 -25.30
C LEU A 3 15.71 16.40 -23.94
N PRO A 4 16.27 16.83 -22.78
CA PRO A 4 16.06 16.10 -21.52
C PRO A 4 14.60 16.09 -21.06
N LEU A 5 13.87 17.19 -21.27
CA LEU A 5 12.50 17.35 -20.77
C LEU A 5 11.49 16.54 -21.57
N VAL A 6 11.70 16.40 -22.89
CA VAL A 6 10.83 15.60 -23.76
C VAL A 6 10.92 14.11 -23.40
N TRP A 7 12.13 13.60 -23.16
CA TRP A 7 12.33 12.21 -22.76
C TRP A 7 11.80 11.92 -21.35
N LEU A 8 11.95 12.88 -20.40
CA LEU A 8 11.34 12.78 -19.07
C LEU A 8 9.81 12.71 -19.15
N GLY A 9 9.19 13.59 -19.95
CA GLY A 9 7.74 13.58 -20.14
C GLY A 9 7.22 12.28 -20.77
N ALA A 10 7.92 11.76 -21.78
CA ALA A 10 7.60 10.49 -22.40
C ALA A 10 7.70 9.32 -21.39
N GLY A 11 8.73 9.31 -20.54
CA GLY A 11 8.91 8.31 -19.50
C GLY A 11 7.76 8.30 -18.46
N LEU A 12 7.39 9.47 -17.93
CA LEU A 12 6.27 9.59 -16.98
C LEU A 12 4.95 9.14 -17.61
N THR A 13 4.72 9.50 -18.88
CA THR A 13 3.51 9.08 -19.61
C THR A 13 3.45 7.56 -19.76
N ALA A 14 4.58 6.92 -20.06
CA ALA A 14 4.66 5.47 -20.17
C ALA A 14 4.38 4.77 -18.83
N ILE A 15 4.94 5.29 -17.72
CA ILE A 15 4.67 4.76 -16.37
C ILE A 15 3.19 4.89 -16.03
N TYR A 16 2.58 6.06 -16.27
CA TYR A 16 1.15 6.28 -16.04
C TYR A 16 0.28 5.30 -16.82
N ALA A 17 0.56 5.14 -18.13
CA ALA A 17 -0.18 4.22 -18.97
C ALA A 17 -0.02 2.76 -18.50
N ALA A 18 1.18 2.36 -18.08
CA ALA A 18 1.42 1.04 -17.52
C ALA A 18 0.62 0.79 -16.24
N ASN A 19 0.58 1.75 -15.31
CA ASN A 19 -0.24 1.68 -14.10
C ASN A 19 -1.73 1.53 -14.45
N LYS A 20 -2.26 2.34 -15.37
CA LYS A 20 -3.67 2.22 -15.81
C LYS A 20 -3.99 0.90 -16.50
N LEU A 21 -3.04 0.30 -17.21
CA LEU A 21 -3.22 -1.04 -17.77
C LEU A 21 -3.21 -2.10 -16.68
N SER A 22 -2.32 -1.99 -15.69
CA SER A 22 -2.26 -2.86 -14.52
C SER A 22 -3.56 -2.81 -13.72
N GLU A 23 -4.06 -1.61 -13.38
CA GLU A 23 -5.34 -1.44 -12.68
C GLU A 23 -6.50 -2.15 -13.39
N LYS A 24 -6.60 -1.98 -14.72
CA LYS A 24 -7.63 -2.65 -15.52
C LYS A 24 -7.50 -4.16 -15.51
N ALA A 25 -6.28 -4.68 -15.55
CA ALA A 25 -6.02 -6.11 -15.48
C ALA A 25 -6.47 -6.68 -14.13
N GLN A 26 -6.14 -6.00 -13.01
CA GLN A 26 -6.57 -6.44 -11.67
C GLN A 26 -8.08 -6.40 -11.49
N LYS A 27 -8.78 -5.39 -12.04
CA LYS A 27 -10.25 -5.36 -12.07
C LYS A 27 -10.82 -6.54 -12.85
N TYR A 28 -10.26 -6.81 -14.02
CA TYR A 28 -10.70 -7.92 -14.86
C TYR A 28 -10.49 -9.29 -14.18
N GLN A 29 -9.38 -9.44 -13.45
CA GLN A 29 -9.07 -10.64 -12.65
C GLN A 29 -9.89 -10.73 -11.36
N GLY A 30 -10.61 -9.67 -10.99
CA GLY A 30 -11.41 -9.61 -9.77
C GLY A 30 -10.60 -9.42 -8.49
N GLU A 31 -9.31 -9.07 -8.59
CA GLU A 31 -8.43 -8.85 -7.44
C GLU A 31 -8.77 -7.55 -6.70
N VAL A 32 -9.14 -6.51 -7.44
CA VAL A 32 -9.48 -5.19 -6.92
C VAL A 32 -10.76 -4.70 -7.58
N GLN A 33 -11.69 -4.17 -6.80
CA GLN A 33 -12.91 -3.52 -7.31
C GLN A 33 -12.81 -2.00 -7.26
N HIS A 34 -12.29 -1.44 -6.17
CA HIS A 34 -12.04 -0.01 -6.02
C HIS A 34 -10.56 0.23 -5.72
N PHE A 35 -9.90 1.00 -6.59
CA PHE A 35 -8.57 1.52 -6.34
C PHE A 35 -8.61 2.74 -5.41
N PRO A 36 -7.48 3.09 -4.76
CA PRO A 36 -7.36 4.34 -4.03
C PRO A 36 -7.87 5.53 -4.86
N GLY A 37 -8.78 6.30 -4.28
CA GLY A 37 -9.38 7.48 -4.91
C GLY A 37 -10.64 7.22 -5.76
N GLU A 38 -11.07 5.97 -5.94
CA GLU A 38 -12.28 5.65 -6.71
C GLU A 38 -13.57 5.63 -5.86
N SER A 39 -13.44 5.70 -4.54
CA SER A 39 -14.56 5.69 -3.59
C SER A 39 -14.46 6.87 -2.60
N ASP A 40 -15.61 7.43 -2.25
CA ASP A 40 -15.77 8.49 -1.24
C ASP A 40 -16.38 7.97 0.08
N VAL A 41 -16.53 6.65 0.23
CA VAL A 41 -17.08 6.02 1.43
C VAL A 41 -15.99 5.87 2.47
N TYR A 42 -16.03 6.69 3.52
CA TYR A 42 -15.04 6.63 4.59
C TYR A 42 -15.22 5.41 5.49
N VAL A 43 -14.11 4.75 5.81
CA VAL A 43 -14.05 3.60 6.72
C VAL A 43 -13.03 3.87 7.81
N GLU A 44 -13.37 3.55 9.06
CA GLU A 44 -12.39 3.56 10.16
C GLU A 44 -11.56 2.28 10.11
N PRO A 45 -10.22 2.36 10.12
CA PRO A 45 -9.38 1.17 10.11
C PRO A 45 -9.49 0.41 11.45
N ALA A 46 -9.31 -0.91 11.37
CA ALA A 46 -9.17 -1.78 12.55
C ALA A 46 -7.68 -2.14 12.72
N ASP A 47 -7.26 -2.47 13.94
CA ASP A 47 -5.90 -2.95 14.18
C ASP A 47 -5.58 -4.16 13.29
N GLY A 48 -4.40 -4.11 12.67
CA GLY A 48 -3.95 -5.09 11.69
C GLY A 48 -4.51 -4.86 10.29
N ALA A 49 -5.27 -3.80 10.05
CA ALA A 49 -5.71 -3.45 8.71
C ALA A 49 -4.55 -2.93 7.86
N ILE A 50 -4.59 -3.25 6.56
CA ILE A 50 -3.60 -2.78 5.60
C ILE A 50 -3.99 -1.38 5.13
N ILE A 51 -3.05 -0.45 5.22
CA ILE A 51 -3.21 0.95 4.80
C ILE A 51 -2.30 1.24 3.61
N CYS A 52 -2.75 2.06 2.66
CA CYS A 52 -1.91 2.64 1.63
C CYS A 52 -2.15 4.15 1.44
N CYS A 53 -1.21 4.81 0.79
CA CYS A 53 -1.37 6.15 0.25
C CYS A 53 -0.58 6.31 -1.05
N GLY A 54 -1.02 7.21 -1.92
CA GLY A 54 -0.32 7.54 -3.16
C GLY A 54 0.95 8.35 -2.92
N VAL A 55 1.92 8.19 -3.82
CA VAL A 55 3.21 8.88 -3.87
C VAL A 55 3.44 9.38 -5.30
N TYR A 56 3.40 10.70 -5.48
CA TYR A 56 3.59 11.40 -6.77
C TYR A 56 2.74 10.85 -7.91
N GLU A 57 1.47 10.47 -7.66
CA GLU A 57 0.50 9.91 -8.62
C GLU A 57 0.87 8.57 -9.30
N PHE A 58 2.13 8.13 -9.22
CA PHE A 58 2.64 6.97 -9.95
C PHE A 58 3.06 5.81 -9.06
N PHE A 59 3.26 6.05 -7.76
CA PHE A 59 3.72 5.04 -6.82
C PHE A 59 2.78 4.99 -5.62
N ASP A 60 2.82 3.87 -4.90
CA ASP A 60 2.04 3.68 -3.69
C ASP A 60 3.00 3.35 -2.54
N HIS A 61 2.56 3.69 -1.33
CA HIS A 61 3.24 3.31 -0.11
C HIS A 61 2.26 2.62 0.83
N SER A 62 2.68 1.53 1.47
CA SER A 62 1.81 0.73 2.32
C SER A 62 2.36 0.55 3.73
N GLY A 63 1.46 0.29 4.67
CA GLY A 63 1.77 -0.04 6.05
C GLY A 63 0.62 -0.78 6.72
N ILE A 64 0.77 -0.99 8.03
CA ILE A 64 -0.18 -1.73 8.87
C ILE A 64 -0.70 -0.78 9.94
N PHE A 65 -2.01 -0.65 10.06
CA PHE A 65 -2.63 0.16 11.11
C PHE A 65 -2.54 -0.54 12.46
N VAL A 66 -2.06 0.16 13.48
CA VAL A 66 -1.97 -0.29 14.88
C VAL A 66 -2.11 0.91 15.81
N GLU A 67 -3.10 0.92 16.71
CA GLU A 67 -3.29 1.92 17.77
C GLU A 67 -3.14 3.38 17.29
N ASP A 68 -3.99 3.81 16.35
CA ASP A 68 -3.99 5.16 15.76
C ASP A 68 -2.66 5.54 15.07
N SER A 69 -1.88 4.55 14.67
CA SER A 69 -0.62 4.72 13.96
C SER A 69 -0.50 3.75 12.80
N VAL A 70 0.41 4.04 11.88
CA VAL A 70 0.77 3.13 10.80
C VAL A 70 2.20 2.67 11.00
N ILE A 71 2.40 1.36 11.11
CA ILE A 71 3.72 0.74 11.09
C ILE A 71 4.14 0.56 9.63
N GLU A 72 5.26 1.16 9.25
CA GLU A 72 5.79 1.14 7.89
C GLU A 72 7.27 0.77 7.86
N LEU A 73 7.71 0.15 6.77
CA LEU A 73 9.13 0.13 6.39
C LEU A 73 9.40 1.41 5.58
N HIS A 74 10.18 2.31 6.16
CA HIS A 74 10.56 3.58 5.54
C HIS A 74 11.66 3.39 4.48
N GLY A 75 11.75 4.30 3.50
CA GLY A 75 12.79 4.27 2.46
C GLY A 75 14.23 4.38 2.98
N SER A 76 14.42 4.80 4.24
CA SER A 76 15.72 4.74 4.92
C SER A 76 16.06 3.35 5.46
N GLY A 77 15.18 2.36 5.32
CA GLY A 77 15.32 1.03 5.90
C GLY A 77 14.80 0.86 7.33
N LEU A 78 14.39 1.94 8.00
CA LEU A 78 13.88 1.87 9.37
C LEU A 78 12.41 1.43 9.38
N ILE A 79 12.08 0.41 10.16
CA ILE A 79 10.69 0.06 10.48
C ILE A 79 10.24 0.93 11.66
N LYS A 80 9.19 1.72 11.45
CA LYS A 80 8.74 2.73 12.41
C LYS A 80 7.22 2.82 12.46
N SER A 81 6.69 3.20 13.61
CA SER A 81 5.31 3.67 13.77
C SER A 81 5.24 5.17 13.49
N VAL A 82 4.28 5.59 12.68
CA VAL A 82 4.03 6.98 12.31
C VAL A 82 2.56 7.35 12.46
N SER A 83 2.29 8.60 12.81
CA SER A 83 0.93 9.14 12.78
C SER A 83 0.39 9.24 11.35
N TYR A 84 -0.93 9.42 11.19
CA TYR A 84 -1.57 9.67 9.91
C TYR A 84 -0.85 10.75 9.08
N ASP A 85 -0.57 11.89 9.69
CA ASP A 85 0.08 13.02 9.01
C ASP A 85 1.50 12.70 8.54
N ARG A 86 2.24 11.87 9.29
CA ARG A 86 3.59 11.45 8.91
C ARG A 86 3.56 10.30 7.90
N PHE A 87 2.51 9.49 7.91
CA PHE A 87 2.27 8.50 6.86
C PHE A 87 1.94 9.17 5.52
N LEU A 88 1.31 10.34 5.52
CA LEU A 88 1.15 11.16 4.31
C LEU A 88 2.33 12.11 4.05
N GLY A 89 3.06 12.50 5.10
CA GLY A 89 4.16 13.45 5.05
C GLY A 89 5.25 13.04 4.06
N ASP A 90 5.79 14.03 3.34
CA ASP A 90 6.79 13.88 2.26
C ASP A 90 6.33 13.06 1.03
N ARG A 91 5.04 12.69 0.99
CA ARG A 91 4.38 12.02 -0.13
C ARG A 91 3.32 12.98 -0.70
N SER A 92 3.09 12.94 -2.01
CA SER A 92 2.07 13.81 -2.64
C SER A 92 0.63 13.36 -2.35
N GLY A 93 0.43 12.30 -1.56
CA GLY A 93 -0.87 11.74 -1.26
C GLY A 93 -1.64 12.64 -0.29
N GLU A 94 -2.87 12.98 -0.67
CA GLU A 94 -3.75 13.81 0.18
C GLU A 94 -4.59 12.97 1.16
N LYS A 95 -4.71 11.67 0.91
CA LYS A 95 -5.56 10.74 1.67
C LYS A 95 -4.85 9.39 1.82
N ALA A 96 -5.07 8.75 2.97
CA ALA A 96 -4.79 7.34 3.16
C ALA A 96 -6.04 6.49 2.90
N PHE A 97 -5.84 5.24 2.54
CA PHE A 97 -6.88 4.27 2.21
C PHE A 97 -6.65 2.97 2.95
N VAL A 98 -7.72 2.32 3.38
CA VAL A 98 -7.71 1.00 4.02
C VAL A 98 -8.24 -0.05 3.06
N ALA A 99 -7.62 -1.24 3.06
CA ALA A 99 -8.11 -2.37 2.31
C ALA A 99 -9.37 -2.93 2.98
N CYS A 100 -10.48 -3.02 2.25
CA CYS A 100 -11.74 -3.59 2.74
C CYS A 100 -12.26 -4.72 1.83
N ASP A 101 -13.18 -5.50 2.37
CA ASP A 101 -14.02 -6.40 1.60
C ASP A 101 -15.18 -5.67 0.88
N ALA A 102 -16.01 -6.43 0.16
CA ALA A 102 -17.17 -5.92 -0.56
C ALA A 102 -18.28 -5.32 0.32
N GLN A 103 -18.23 -5.52 1.64
CA GLN A 103 -19.12 -4.90 2.63
C GLN A 103 -18.45 -3.71 3.34
N TYR A 104 -17.29 -3.27 2.85
CA TYR A 104 -16.48 -2.20 3.42
C TYR A 104 -16.00 -2.47 4.84
N ARG A 105 -15.86 -3.75 5.21
CA ARG A 105 -15.21 -4.15 6.45
C ARG A 105 -13.70 -4.19 6.22
N PRO A 106 -12.88 -3.56 7.08
CA PRO A 106 -11.43 -3.62 6.96
C PRO A 106 -10.92 -5.06 6.92
N LEU A 107 -9.98 -5.33 6.01
CA LEU A 107 -9.26 -6.60 5.95
C LEU A 107 -8.12 -6.53 6.97
N CYS A 108 -8.27 -7.26 8.07
CA CYS A 108 -7.33 -7.30 9.17
C CYS A 108 -7.03 -8.74 9.59
N ASP A 109 -5.82 -8.97 10.10
CA ASP A 109 -5.39 -10.23 10.68
C ASP A 109 -4.77 -9.96 12.07
N PRO A 110 -5.30 -10.53 13.17
CA PRO A 110 -4.79 -10.24 14.51
C PRO A 110 -3.29 -10.55 14.69
N ASP A 111 -2.76 -11.56 13.99
CA ASP A 111 -1.35 -11.96 14.11
C ASP A 111 -0.41 -10.94 13.45
N ILE A 112 -0.92 -10.18 12.47
CA ILE A 112 -0.11 -9.16 11.78
C ILE A 112 0.32 -8.05 12.74
N VAL A 113 -0.50 -7.72 13.73
CA VAL A 113 -0.23 -6.65 14.72
C VAL A 113 1.01 -7.02 15.51
N HIS A 114 1.03 -8.22 16.09
CA HIS A 114 2.16 -8.71 16.88
C HIS A 114 3.45 -8.79 16.05
N LYS A 115 3.36 -9.25 14.80
CA LYS A 115 4.52 -9.35 13.90
C LYS A 115 5.04 -7.98 13.43
N ALA A 116 4.16 -7.01 13.22
CA ALA A 116 4.56 -5.65 12.86
C ALA A 116 5.21 -4.95 14.06
N VAL A 117 4.61 -5.08 15.25
CA VAL A 117 5.12 -4.49 16.49
C VAL A 117 6.46 -5.09 16.89
N SER A 118 6.64 -6.42 16.75
CA SER A 118 7.91 -7.07 17.12
C SER A 118 9.09 -6.61 16.27
N ARG A 119 8.82 -6.04 15.10
CA ARG A 119 9.82 -5.51 14.15
C ARG A 119 10.05 -4.01 14.27
N LEU A 120 9.34 -3.32 15.16
CA LEU A 120 9.53 -1.89 15.36
C LEU A 120 10.98 -1.58 15.75
N TYR A 121 11.52 -0.53 15.13
CA TYR A 121 12.90 -0.07 15.29
C TYR A 121 13.97 -0.99 14.72
N GLU A 122 13.59 -2.06 14.02
CA GLU A 122 14.53 -2.82 13.19
C GLU A 122 14.98 -1.98 11.99
N TYR A 123 16.24 -2.17 11.61
CA TYR A 123 16.78 -1.68 10.36
C TYR A 123 16.82 -2.83 9.35
N SER A 124 16.25 -2.60 8.17
CA SER A 124 16.22 -3.53 7.05
C SER A 124 16.69 -2.80 5.80
N GLU A 125 17.61 -3.39 5.04
CA GLU A 125 18.16 -2.74 3.84
C GLU A 125 17.06 -2.52 2.79
N TYR A 126 16.63 -1.27 2.62
CA TYR A 126 15.53 -0.94 1.72
C TYR A 126 15.95 -1.09 0.26
N ASP A 127 15.19 -1.85 -0.51
CA ASP A 127 15.36 -2.04 -1.95
C ASP A 127 14.00 -2.03 -2.63
N LEU A 128 13.84 -1.18 -3.66
CA LEU A 128 12.56 -1.00 -4.35
C LEU A 128 12.01 -2.29 -4.97
N ILE A 129 12.88 -3.27 -5.25
CA ILE A 129 12.53 -4.48 -6.00
C ILE A 129 12.42 -5.70 -5.07
N ASN A 130 13.24 -5.78 -4.03
CA ASN A 130 13.39 -6.98 -3.21
C ASN A 130 13.00 -6.77 -1.76
N ASN A 131 12.99 -5.54 -1.24
CA ASN A 131 12.73 -5.26 0.16
C ASN A 131 12.15 -3.85 0.38
N ASN A 132 10.85 -3.73 0.11
CA ASN A 132 10.13 -2.45 0.16
C ASN A 132 8.94 -2.53 1.12
N CYS A 133 8.18 -1.45 1.21
CA CYS A 133 7.03 -1.34 2.11
C CYS A 133 5.94 -2.40 1.83
N HIS A 134 5.68 -2.76 0.57
CA HIS A 134 4.70 -3.78 0.21
C HIS A 134 5.13 -5.17 0.67
N LYS A 135 6.41 -5.50 0.46
CA LYS A 135 6.99 -6.74 0.97
C LYS A 135 6.93 -6.79 2.49
N PHE A 136 7.24 -5.69 3.19
CA PHE A 136 7.15 -5.66 4.65
C PHE A 136 5.75 -6.03 5.15
N VAL A 137 4.70 -5.44 4.57
CA VAL A 137 3.30 -5.76 4.91
C VAL A 137 3.02 -7.24 4.65
N TRP A 138 3.41 -7.74 3.48
CA TRP A 138 3.17 -9.13 3.12
C TRP A 138 3.94 -10.13 4.00
N ASP A 139 5.20 -9.86 4.34
CA ASP A 139 6.01 -10.70 5.22
C ASP A 139 5.39 -10.79 6.63
N CYS A 140 4.69 -9.75 7.09
CA CYS A 140 3.95 -9.81 8.35
C CYS A 140 2.73 -10.73 8.25
N LEU A 141 2.07 -10.85 7.09
CA LEU A 141 0.99 -11.84 6.91
C LEU A 141 1.56 -13.24 6.68
N SER A 142 2.45 -13.37 5.70
CA SER A 142 2.97 -14.63 5.18
C SER A 142 4.50 -14.54 4.94
N PRO A 143 5.33 -14.80 5.96
CA PRO A 143 6.79 -14.62 5.89
C PRO A 143 7.50 -15.58 4.93
N TYR A 144 6.85 -16.67 4.55
CA TYR A 144 7.33 -17.64 3.55
C TYR A 144 6.49 -17.59 2.26
N GLY A 145 5.71 -16.52 2.08
CA GLY A 145 4.81 -16.33 0.96
C GLY A 145 5.52 -15.94 -0.32
N GLU A 146 4.70 -15.61 -1.32
CA GLU A 146 5.20 -15.16 -2.62
C GLU A 146 6.01 -13.86 -2.52
N ARG A 147 6.86 -13.61 -3.51
CA ARG A 147 7.57 -12.35 -3.63
C ARG A 147 6.59 -11.23 -3.99
N VAL A 148 6.60 -10.16 -3.20
CA VAL A 148 5.83 -8.93 -3.46
C VAL A 148 6.81 -7.81 -3.77
N THR A 149 6.60 -7.15 -4.91
CA THR A 149 7.44 -6.02 -5.34
C THR A 149 6.60 -4.77 -5.57
N THR A 150 5.48 -4.90 -6.25
CA THR A 150 4.62 -3.79 -6.66
C THR A 150 3.34 -3.73 -5.84
N PHE A 151 2.63 -2.60 -5.92
CA PHE A 151 1.30 -2.50 -5.33
C PHE A 151 0.31 -3.49 -5.96
N ALA A 152 0.46 -3.77 -7.25
CA ALA A 152 -0.31 -4.81 -7.93
C ALA A 152 -0.05 -6.20 -7.33
N ASP A 153 1.22 -6.55 -7.07
CA ASP A 153 1.57 -7.80 -6.37
C ASP A 153 0.91 -7.86 -4.99
N LEU A 154 0.96 -6.76 -4.24
CA LEU A 154 0.33 -6.66 -2.92
C LEU A 154 -1.19 -6.90 -3.00
N ASN A 155 -1.88 -6.21 -3.90
CA ASN A 155 -3.33 -6.39 -4.12
C ASN A 155 -3.68 -7.84 -4.43
N ARG A 156 -2.90 -8.49 -5.30
CA ARG A 156 -3.10 -9.90 -5.67
C ARG A 156 -2.93 -10.83 -4.47
N VAL A 157 -1.83 -10.72 -3.73
CA VAL A 157 -1.60 -11.61 -2.58
C VAL A 157 -2.60 -11.36 -1.45
N LEU A 158 -3.02 -10.11 -1.22
CA LEU A 158 -4.05 -9.79 -0.23
C LEU A 158 -5.41 -10.35 -0.66
N SER A 159 -5.80 -10.17 -1.93
CA SER A 159 -7.06 -10.70 -2.46
C SER A 159 -7.12 -12.23 -2.30
N ASN A 160 -6.01 -12.91 -2.58
CA ASN A 160 -5.90 -14.36 -2.42
C ASN A 160 -5.92 -14.77 -0.94
N TYR A 161 -5.18 -14.07 -0.08
CA TYR A 161 -5.06 -14.38 1.34
C TYR A 161 -6.41 -14.24 2.06
N PHE A 162 -7.12 -13.13 1.83
CA PHE A 162 -8.42 -12.87 2.44
C PHE A 162 -9.61 -13.50 1.70
N GLY A 163 -9.36 -14.08 0.52
CA GLY A 163 -10.41 -14.68 -0.32
C GLY A 163 -11.48 -13.69 -0.75
N SER A 164 -11.12 -12.42 -0.92
CA SER A 164 -12.04 -11.33 -1.24
C SER A 164 -11.38 -10.32 -2.16
N ALA A 165 -12.14 -9.76 -3.10
CA ALA A 165 -11.67 -8.65 -3.91
C ALA A 165 -11.43 -7.42 -3.03
N ILE A 166 -10.34 -6.69 -3.29
CA ILE A 166 -9.97 -5.53 -2.49
C ILE A 166 -10.81 -4.31 -2.88
N HIS A 167 -11.37 -3.65 -1.88
CA HIS A 167 -11.98 -2.33 -1.99
C HIS A 167 -11.17 -1.35 -1.15
N TRP A 168 -10.33 -0.53 -1.79
CA TRP A 168 -9.60 0.53 -1.10
C TRP A 168 -10.55 1.69 -0.76
N GLN A 169 -10.75 1.94 0.53
CA GLN A 169 -11.66 2.98 1.03
C GLN A 169 -10.89 4.10 1.73
N PRO A 170 -11.26 5.38 1.52
CA PRO A 170 -10.59 6.47 2.22
C PRO A 170 -10.77 6.34 3.74
N VAL A 171 -9.72 6.62 4.49
CA VAL A 171 -9.79 6.67 5.96
C VAL A 171 -9.87 8.11 6.45
N ARG A 172 -10.56 8.32 7.57
CA ARG A 172 -10.51 9.60 8.27
C ARG A 172 -9.16 9.76 8.95
N ARG A 173 -8.77 11.01 9.18
CA ARG A 173 -7.56 11.32 9.95
C ARG A 173 -7.75 10.83 11.38
N PHE A 174 -6.75 10.10 11.87
CA PHE A 174 -6.64 9.58 13.23
C PHE A 174 -5.39 10.14 13.91
#